data_AF-A0A645BQD4-F1
#
_entry.id   AF-A0A645BQD4-F1
#
_cell.length_a   1.000
_cell.length_b   1.000
_cell.length_c   1.000
_cell.angle_alpha   90.00
_cell.angle_beta   90.00
_cell.angle_gamma   90.00
#
_symmetry.space_group_name_H-M   'P 1'
#
loop_
_entity.id
_entity.type
_entity.pdbx_description
1 polymer ?
#
loop_
_entity_poly.entity_id
_entity_poly.type
_entity_poly.pdbx_seq_one_letter_code
_entity_poly.pdbx_strand_id
1 'polypeptide(L)'
;MLVDTSPTEFDILVRLSGFSHGTDVWLGNARDLILSGTATVGEAIGCRDDIMLYLISKGMDEKRSFKIMEAVRKGKGLPDGAGQEMKDHGVPDWYIGSCQKIKYLFPKAHAVAYVMMAFRIAWFKVHRPLAFYAAYFSIRAKAFDATVMCRGIDVVKAKMREITAKDKNATAVEEDMFTTLEVCYEFYLRGFSFGSLDLYRSDATQFLMDEEVGQLRPPFISIPGLGETAALSIAEQRKGRTFLSAEELSDACPKVSKAHIEQLRAVGALGNLPDTSQMCLF
;
A
#
# COMPACT_ATOMS: atom_id res chain seq x y z
N MET A 1 1.86 4.00 -15.96
CA MET A 1 0.42 3.76 -16.23
C MET A 1 -0.42 4.97 -15.86
N LEU A 2 -0.65 5.31 -14.58
CA LEU A 2 -1.48 6.48 -14.21
C LEU A 2 -0.95 7.81 -14.79
N VAL A 3 0.38 8.01 -14.79
CA VAL A 3 1.02 9.18 -15.43
C VAL A 3 0.79 9.18 -16.95
N ASP A 4 0.89 8.01 -17.58
CA ASP A 4 0.74 7.87 -19.04
C ASP A 4 -0.70 8.10 -19.50
N THR A 5 -1.70 7.80 -18.66
CA THR A 5 -3.12 7.80 -19.04
C THR A 5 -3.97 8.89 -18.40
N SER A 6 -3.49 9.52 -17.33
CA SER A 6 -4.13 10.66 -16.63
C SER A 6 -5.67 10.54 -16.53
N PRO A 7 -6.18 9.47 -15.90
CA PRO A 7 -7.61 9.13 -15.94
C PRO A 7 -8.46 10.13 -15.16
N THR A 8 -9.55 10.61 -15.79
CA THR A 8 -10.56 11.49 -15.15
C THR A 8 -11.88 10.79 -14.86
N GLU A 9 -12.06 9.57 -15.37
CA GLU A 9 -13.31 8.82 -15.27
C GLU A 9 -13.15 7.52 -14.47
N PHE A 10 -14.20 7.13 -13.76
CA PHE A 10 -14.19 5.91 -12.95
C PHE A 10 -14.02 4.64 -13.81
N ASP A 11 -14.66 4.55 -14.98
CA ASP A 11 -14.51 3.37 -15.86
C ASP A 11 -13.07 3.21 -16.35
N ILE A 12 -12.36 4.31 -16.60
CA ILE A 12 -10.95 4.26 -16.96
C ILE A 12 -10.12 3.70 -15.80
N LEU A 13 -10.37 4.13 -14.56
CA LEU A 13 -9.69 3.55 -13.39
C LEU A 13 -9.96 2.03 -13.25
N VAL A 14 -11.18 1.58 -13.53
CA VAL A 14 -11.54 0.16 -13.55
C VAL A 14 -10.72 -0.60 -14.60
N ARG A 15 -10.55 -0.03 -15.81
CA ARG A 15 -9.72 -0.63 -16.87
C ARG A 15 -8.25 -0.67 -16.50
N LEU A 16 -7.71 0.41 -15.94
CA LEU A 16 -6.33 0.47 -15.46
C LEU A 16 -6.09 -0.58 -14.35
N SER A 17 -7.05 -0.77 -13.45
CA SER A 17 -6.98 -1.84 -12.46
C SER A 17 -6.89 -3.22 -13.11
N GLY A 18 -7.57 -3.45 -14.23
CA GLY A 18 -7.42 -4.68 -15.00
C GLY A 18 -6.03 -4.82 -15.64
N PHE A 19 -5.53 -3.75 -16.26
CA PHE A 19 -4.21 -3.74 -16.91
C PHE A 19 -3.04 -4.04 -15.97
N SER A 20 -3.14 -3.62 -14.69
CA SER A 20 -2.04 -3.77 -13.73
C SER A 20 -1.97 -5.13 -13.03
N HIS A 21 -2.93 -6.04 -13.24
CA HIS A 21 -3.03 -7.30 -12.49
C HIS A 21 -2.89 -8.57 -13.35
N GLY A 22 -2.41 -8.43 -14.59
CA GLY A 22 -2.16 -9.57 -15.48
C GLY A 22 -0.84 -9.46 -16.25
N THR A 23 -0.10 -10.57 -16.31
CA THR A 23 1.09 -10.68 -17.16
C THR A 23 0.72 -10.50 -18.63
N ASP A 24 1.51 -9.72 -19.35
CA ASP A 24 1.34 -9.36 -20.78
C ASP A 24 0.00 -8.68 -21.11
N VAL A 25 -0.62 -8.01 -20.12
CA VAL A 25 -1.82 -7.18 -20.35
C VAL A 25 -1.41 -5.74 -20.69
N TRP A 26 -0.53 -5.12 -19.90
CA TRP A 26 -0.07 -3.74 -20.12
C TRP A 26 1.18 -3.67 -21.01
N LEU A 27 2.34 -4.10 -20.49
CA LEU A 27 3.62 -4.04 -21.19
C LEU A 27 3.62 -4.99 -22.40
N GLY A 28 4.05 -4.51 -23.57
CA GLY A 28 4.08 -5.29 -24.82
C GLY A 28 2.70 -5.54 -25.47
N ASN A 29 1.64 -4.94 -24.91
CA ASN A 29 0.26 -5.14 -25.35
C ASN A 29 -0.55 -3.82 -25.28
N ALA A 30 -1.43 -3.64 -24.27
CA ALA A 30 -2.32 -2.48 -24.21
C ALA A 30 -1.57 -1.14 -24.23
N ARG A 31 -0.40 -1.06 -23.55
CA ARG A 31 0.42 0.15 -23.55
C ARG A 31 0.79 0.60 -24.96
N ASP A 32 1.27 -0.33 -25.79
CA ASP A 32 1.79 0.00 -27.11
C ASP A 32 0.65 0.40 -28.05
N LEU A 33 -0.50 -0.29 -27.95
CA LEU A 33 -1.72 0.04 -28.70
C LEU A 33 -2.26 1.44 -28.34
N ILE A 34 -2.17 1.82 -27.05
CA ILE A 34 -2.61 3.13 -26.57
C ILE A 34 -1.64 4.23 -26.99
N LEU A 35 -0.33 4.01 -26.82
CA LEU A 35 0.68 5.01 -27.16
C LEU A 35 0.85 5.19 -28.67
N SER A 36 0.59 4.17 -29.49
CA SER A 36 0.59 4.28 -30.95
C SER A 36 -0.66 4.95 -31.52
N GLY A 37 -1.69 5.16 -30.71
CA GLY A 37 -3.01 5.63 -31.17
C GLY A 37 -3.83 4.57 -31.91
N THR A 38 -3.43 3.29 -31.87
CA THR A 38 -4.18 2.19 -32.50
C THR A 38 -5.49 1.88 -31.76
N ALA A 39 -5.52 2.08 -30.44
CA ALA A 39 -6.70 1.97 -29.61
C ALA A 39 -6.67 3.01 -28.50
N THR A 40 -7.82 3.53 -28.08
CA THR A 40 -7.92 4.34 -26.87
C THR A 40 -7.92 3.45 -25.61
N VAL A 41 -7.73 4.06 -24.44
CA VAL A 41 -7.81 3.35 -23.15
C VAL A 41 -9.18 2.67 -22.97
N GLY A 42 -10.25 3.29 -23.46
CA GLY A 42 -11.62 2.76 -23.42
C GLY A 42 -11.88 1.61 -24.39
N GLU A 43 -11.05 1.43 -25.42
CA GLU A 43 -11.18 0.35 -26.40
C GLU A 43 -10.27 -0.85 -26.08
N ALA A 44 -9.16 -0.62 -25.38
CA ALA A 44 -8.25 -1.67 -24.97
C ALA A 44 -8.90 -2.66 -23.98
N ILE A 45 -8.49 -3.92 -24.05
CA ILE A 45 -9.04 -5.04 -23.28
C ILE A 45 -8.59 -4.95 -21.82
N GLY A 46 -9.43 -4.39 -20.95
CA GLY A 46 -9.12 -4.19 -19.52
C GLY A 46 -9.60 -5.33 -18.64
N CYS A 47 -10.78 -5.89 -18.95
CA CYS A 47 -11.39 -6.97 -18.19
C CYS A 47 -11.87 -8.06 -19.14
N ARG A 48 -12.01 -9.29 -18.64
CA ARG A 48 -12.49 -10.42 -19.47
C ARG A 48 -13.86 -10.13 -20.06
N ASP A 49 -14.74 -9.48 -19.30
CA ASP A 49 -16.10 -9.15 -19.69
C ASP A 49 -16.12 -8.27 -20.96
N ASP A 50 -15.10 -7.43 -21.16
CA ASP A 50 -14.96 -6.60 -22.35
C ASP A 50 -14.82 -7.45 -23.62
N ILE A 51 -14.18 -8.63 -23.53
CA ILE A 51 -14.05 -9.57 -24.66
C ILE A 51 -15.41 -10.12 -25.04
N MET A 52 -16.13 -10.69 -24.07
CA MET A 52 -17.43 -11.31 -24.35
C MET A 52 -18.42 -10.29 -24.92
N LEU A 53 -18.54 -9.12 -24.28
CA LEU A 53 -19.48 -8.08 -24.70
C LEU A 53 -19.11 -7.49 -26.07
N TYR A 54 -17.83 -7.28 -26.34
CA TYR A 54 -17.38 -6.78 -27.64
C TYR A 54 -17.67 -7.77 -28.77
N LEU A 55 -17.39 -9.06 -28.59
CA LEU A 55 -17.67 -10.07 -29.62
C LEU A 55 -19.17 -10.22 -29.90
N ILE A 56 -20.01 -10.17 -28.86
CA ILE A 56 -21.47 -10.14 -29.02
C ILE A 56 -21.91 -8.88 -29.79
N SER A 57 -21.33 -7.71 -29.50
CA SER A 57 -21.62 -6.48 -30.23
C SER A 57 -21.23 -6.53 -31.72
N LYS A 58 -20.29 -7.41 -32.08
CA LYS A 58 -19.89 -7.71 -33.47
C LYS A 58 -20.76 -8.77 -34.13
N GLY A 59 -21.78 -9.27 -33.45
CA GLY A 59 -22.74 -10.26 -33.97
C GLY A 59 -22.35 -11.71 -33.75
N MET A 60 -21.30 -11.99 -32.96
CA MET A 60 -20.92 -13.37 -32.64
C MET A 60 -21.88 -14.00 -31.61
N ASP A 61 -22.09 -15.31 -31.72
CA ASP A 61 -22.89 -16.09 -30.75
C ASP A 61 -22.41 -15.91 -29.30
N GLU A 62 -23.35 -15.80 -28.36
CA GLU A 62 -23.05 -15.51 -26.95
C GLU A 62 -22.23 -16.63 -26.30
N LYS A 63 -22.55 -17.89 -26.59
CA LYS A 63 -21.83 -19.05 -26.03
C LYS A 63 -20.43 -19.16 -26.63
N ARG A 64 -20.25 -18.83 -27.90
CA ARG A 64 -18.95 -18.75 -28.56
C ARG A 64 -18.10 -17.63 -27.97
N SER A 65 -18.68 -16.44 -27.82
CA SER A 65 -18.04 -15.26 -27.21
C SER A 65 -17.59 -15.55 -25.77
N PHE A 66 -18.43 -16.20 -24.97
CA PHE A 66 -18.10 -16.65 -23.62
C PHE A 66 -16.91 -17.63 -23.60
N LYS A 67 -16.89 -18.62 -24.50
CA LYS A 67 -15.78 -19.58 -24.58
C LYS A 67 -14.46 -18.91 -24.95
N ILE A 68 -14.48 -17.96 -25.89
CA ILE A 68 -13.30 -17.19 -26.29
C ILE A 68 -12.78 -16.38 -25.09
N MET A 69 -13.66 -15.64 -24.43
CA MET A 69 -13.32 -14.91 -23.20
C MET A 69 -12.67 -15.81 -22.15
N GLU A 70 -13.27 -16.95 -21.82
CA GLU A 70 -12.75 -17.86 -20.78
C GLU A 70 -11.40 -18.49 -21.16
N ALA A 71 -11.13 -18.69 -22.45
CA ALA A 71 -9.83 -19.15 -22.93
C ALA A 71 -8.75 -18.06 -22.79
N VAL A 72 -9.05 -16.85 -23.28
CA VAL A 72 -8.12 -15.70 -23.27
C VAL A 72 -7.77 -15.31 -21.83
N ARG A 73 -8.75 -15.18 -20.93
CA ARG A 73 -8.49 -14.78 -19.53
C ARG A 73 -7.64 -15.79 -18.75
N LYS A 74 -7.54 -17.03 -19.24
CA LYS A 74 -6.70 -18.11 -18.67
C LYS A 74 -5.36 -18.25 -19.38
N GLY A 75 -5.04 -17.37 -20.33
CA GLY A 75 -3.80 -17.43 -21.09
C GLY A 75 -3.72 -18.60 -22.06
N LYS A 76 -4.87 -19.18 -22.45
CA LYS A 76 -4.93 -20.31 -23.39
C LYS A 76 -4.93 -19.86 -24.86
N GLY A 77 -4.84 -18.55 -25.11
CA GLY A 77 -4.99 -17.97 -26.44
C GLY A 77 -6.41 -18.11 -26.98
N LEU A 78 -6.53 -18.01 -28.30
CA LEU A 78 -7.80 -18.16 -29.01
C LEU A 78 -8.07 -19.64 -29.32
N PRO A 79 -9.31 -20.13 -29.08
CA PRO A 79 -9.71 -21.46 -29.55
C PRO A 79 -9.61 -21.61 -31.06
N ASP A 80 -9.52 -22.85 -31.55
CA ASP A 80 -9.46 -23.14 -32.99
C ASP A 80 -10.63 -22.51 -33.75
N GLY A 81 -10.32 -21.93 -34.91
CA GLY A 81 -11.28 -21.21 -35.77
C GLY A 81 -11.68 -19.81 -35.27
N ALA A 82 -11.51 -19.51 -33.97
CA ALA A 82 -12.00 -18.26 -33.39
C ALA A 82 -11.38 -17.01 -34.02
N GLY A 83 -10.08 -17.07 -34.38
CA GLY A 83 -9.41 -15.95 -35.05
C GLY A 83 -10.03 -15.60 -36.40
N GLN A 84 -10.41 -16.60 -37.21
CA GLN A 84 -11.06 -16.37 -38.50
C GLN A 84 -12.50 -15.90 -38.29
N GLU A 85 -13.25 -16.53 -37.38
CA GLU A 85 -14.61 -16.12 -37.04
C GLU A 85 -14.66 -14.65 -36.58
N MET A 86 -13.69 -14.24 -35.75
CA MET A 86 -13.54 -12.84 -35.32
C MET A 86 -13.33 -11.91 -36.52
N LYS A 87 -12.47 -12.27 -37.48
CA LYS A 87 -12.26 -11.48 -38.71
C LYS A 87 -13.52 -11.39 -39.57
N ASP A 88 -14.24 -12.50 -39.72
CA ASP A 88 -15.48 -12.56 -40.52
C ASP A 88 -16.57 -11.63 -39.94
N HIS A 89 -16.53 -11.39 -38.63
CA HIS A 89 -17.42 -10.44 -37.92
C HIS A 89 -16.81 -9.02 -37.79
N GLY A 90 -15.73 -8.72 -38.50
CA GLY A 90 -15.13 -7.38 -38.52
C GLY A 90 -14.43 -6.98 -37.22
N VAL A 91 -13.87 -7.95 -36.48
CA VAL A 91 -12.93 -7.69 -35.38
C VAL A 91 -11.55 -7.38 -35.97
N PRO A 92 -10.91 -6.26 -35.58
CA PRO A 92 -9.63 -5.85 -36.15
C PRO A 92 -8.48 -6.77 -35.69
N ASP A 93 -7.46 -6.92 -36.54
CA ASP A 93 -6.30 -7.79 -36.29
C ASP A 93 -5.56 -7.45 -34.99
N TRP A 94 -5.48 -6.17 -34.61
CA TRP A 94 -4.84 -5.76 -33.37
C TRP A 94 -5.55 -6.34 -32.13
N TYR A 95 -6.88 -6.47 -32.18
CA TYR A 95 -7.68 -7.00 -31.07
C TYR A 95 -7.46 -8.52 -30.94
N ILE A 96 -7.46 -9.23 -32.07
CA ILE A 96 -7.13 -10.66 -32.15
C ILE A 96 -5.72 -10.90 -31.59
N GLY A 97 -4.74 -10.09 -32.01
CA GLY A 97 -3.37 -10.17 -31.51
C GLY A 97 -3.26 -9.87 -30.01
N SER A 98 -4.04 -8.92 -29.49
CA SER A 98 -4.11 -8.63 -28.06
C SER A 98 -4.64 -9.83 -27.25
N CYS A 99 -5.73 -10.46 -27.71
CA CYS A 99 -6.28 -11.68 -27.10
C CYS A 99 -5.28 -12.83 -27.01
N GLN A 100 -4.37 -12.97 -27.98
CA GLN A 100 -3.34 -14.02 -27.98
C GLN A 100 -2.21 -13.78 -26.97
N LYS A 101 -1.94 -12.52 -26.63
CA LYS A 101 -0.86 -12.13 -25.71
C LYS A 101 -1.23 -12.31 -24.23
N ILE A 102 -2.47 -11.99 -23.88
CA ILE A 102 -2.97 -11.98 -22.50
C ILE A 102 -2.74 -13.34 -21.83
N LYS A 103 -2.06 -13.36 -20.67
CA LYS A 103 -1.85 -14.58 -19.86
C LYS A 103 -2.87 -14.74 -18.75
N TYR A 104 -3.38 -13.62 -18.24
CA TYR A 104 -4.37 -13.60 -17.18
C TYR A 104 -5.14 -12.27 -17.24
N LEU A 105 -6.45 -12.31 -16.98
CA LEU A 105 -7.29 -11.12 -17.01
C LEU A 105 -8.39 -11.16 -15.95
N PHE A 106 -8.59 -10.03 -15.26
CA PHE A 106 -9.59 -9.91 -14.19
C PHE A 106 -11.03 -9.84 -14.72
N PRO A 107 -12.01 -10.34 -13.94
CA PRO A 107 -13.41 -9.99 -14.11
C PRO A 107 -13.67 -8.52 -13.74
N LYS A 108 -14.54 -7.85 -14.50
CA LYS A 108 -14.88 -6.44 -14.29
C LYS A 108 -15.42 -6.18 -12.89
N ALA A 109 -16.24 -7.09 -12.35
CA ALA A 109 -16.75 -6.98 -10.99
C ALA A 109 -15.64 -6.89 -9.92
N HIS A 110 -14.53 -7.60 -10.10
CA HIS A 110 -13.40 -7.55 -9.16
C HIS A 110 -12.64 -6.23 -9.27
N ALA A 111 -12.38 -5.77 -10.50
CA ALA A 111 -11.75 -4.48 -10.74
C ALA A 111 -12.61 -3.33 -10.16
N VAL A 112 -13.92 -3.36 -10.36
CA VAL A 112 -14.87 -2.39 -9.77
C VAL A 112 -14.80 -2.41 -8.24
N ALA A 113 -14.80 -3.58 -7.62
CA ALA A 113 -14.73 -3.70 -6.15
C ALA A 113 -13.44 -3.07 -5.60
N TYR A 114 -12.30 -3.34 -6.22
CA TYR A 114 -11.00 -2.80 -5.81
C TYR A 114 -10.93 -1.29 -6.02
N VAL A 115 -11.33 -0.80 -7.19
CA VAL A 115 -11.31 0.64 -7.50
C VAL A 115 -12.28 1.41 -6.61
N MET A 116 -13.45 0.84 -6.30
CA MET A 116 -14.39 1.44 -5.34
C MET A 116 -13.75 1.59 -3.96
N MET A 117 -13.03 0.57 -3.46
CA MET A 117 -12.32 0.67 -2.20
C MET A 117 -11.17 1.69 -2.25
N ALA A 118 -10.40 1.72 -3.34
CA ALA A 118 -9.36 2.72 -3.56
C ALA A 118 -9.94 4.14 -3.56
N PHE A 119 -11.10 4.36 -4.18
CA PHE A 119 -11.76 5.67 -4.23
C PHE A 119 -12.25 6.12 -2.85
N ARG A 120 -12.82 5.19 -2.06
CA ARG A 120 -13.18 5.45 -0.66
C ARG A 120 -11.97 5.88 0.16
N ILE A 121 -10.84 5.19 0.01
CA ILE A 121 -9.58 5.54 0.70
C ILE A 121 -9.03 6.87 0.20
N ALA A 122 -9.06 7.12 -1.11
CA ALA A 122 -8.59 8.36 -1.73
C ALA A 122 -9.36 9.59 -1.21
N TRP A 123 -10.66 9.45 -0.95
CA TRP A 123 -11.46 10.50 -0.32
C TRP A 123 -10.86 10.93 1.04
N PHE A 124 -10.48 9.97 1.91
CA PHE A 124 -9.80 10.30 3.17
C PHE A 124 -8.42 10.90 2.91
N LYS A 125 -7.64 10.36 1.96
CA LYS A 125 -6.33 10.93 1.62
C LYS A 125 -6.42 12.41 1.24
N VAL A 126 -7.47 12.81 0.53
CA VAL A 126 -7.68 14.21 0.12
C VAL A 126 -8.30 15.04 1.26
N HIS A 127 -9.42 14.60 1.82
CA HIS A 127 -10.28 15.42 2.68
C HIS A 127 -10.07 15.22 4.18
N ARG A 128 -9.51 14.08 4.61
CA ARG A 128 -9.16 13.77 6.01
C ARG A 128 -7.75 13.16 6.08
N PRO A 129 -6.73 13.89 5.60
CA PRO A 129 -5.39 13.34 5.39
C PRO A 129 -4.78 12.75 6.65
N LEU A 130 -4.91 13.40 7.81
CA LEU A 130 -4.34 12.88 9.05
C LEU A 130 -4.92 11.50 9.42
N ALA A 131 -6.21 11.29 9.21
CA ALA A 131 -6.86 9.99 9.39
C ALA A 131 -6.40 8.94 8.38
N PHE A 132 -6.18 9.34 7.12
CA PHE A 132 -5.57 8.45 6.13
C PHE A 132 -4.18 8.00 6.57
N TYR A 133 -3.32 8.93 7.00
CA TYR A 133 -1.96 8.60 7.43
C TYR A 133 -1.93 7.76 8.71
N ALA A 134 -2.77 8.09 9.70
CA ALA A 134 -2.91 7.28 10.91
C ALA A 134 -3.28 5.83 10.59
N ALA A 135 -4.30 5.62 9.74
CA ALA A 135 -4.71 4.29 9.31
C ALA A 135 -3.63 3.58 8.47
N TYR A 136 -2.96 4.30 7.56
CA TYR A 136 -1.89 3.74 6.73
C TYR A 136 -0.73 3.24 7.60
N PHE A 137 -0.20 4.09 8.49
CA PHE A 137 0.95 3.73 9.33
C PHE A 137 0.61 2.67 10.39
N SER A 138 -0.64 2.57 10.82
CA SER A 138 -1.05 1.56 11.82
C SER A 138 -1.37 0.19 11.23
N ILE A 139 -1.84 0.14 9.97
CA ILE A 139 -2.42 -1.09 9.39
C ILE A 139 -1.63 -1.59 8.17
N ARG A 140 -1.08 -0.68 7.37
CA ARG A 140 -0.51 -1.00 6.04
C ARG A 140 1.00 -0.88 5.97
N ALA A 141 1.61 -0.01 6.76
CA ALA A 141 3.05 0.12 6.82
C ALA A 141 3.68 -1.21 7.28
N LYS A 142 4.49 -1.82 6.41
CA LYS A 142 5.12 -3.11 6.69
C LYS A 142 6.42 -2.98 7.47
N ALA A 143 7.14 -1.88 7.25
CA ALA A 143 8.45 -1.62 7.86
C ALA A 143 8.54 -0.14 8.26
N PHE A 144 7.90 0.20 9.37
CA PHE A 144 8.00 1.53 9.97
C PHE A 144 9.12 1.55 11.02
N ASP A 145 9.92 2.61 11.03
CA ASP A 145 11.00 2.82 12.01
C ASP A 145 10.92 4.23 12.58
N ALA A 146 10.49 4.37 13.84
CA ALA A 146 10.38 5.66 14.50
C ALA A 146 11.73 6.38 14.71
N THR A 147 12.84 5.65 14.75
CA THR A 147 14.19 6.24 14.87
C THR A 147 14.65 6.91 13.58
N VAL A 148 13.95 6.65 12.47
CA VAL A 148 14.18 7.28 11.16
C VAL A 148 13.01 8.19 10.79
N MET A 149 11.81 7.62 10.70
CA MET A 149 10.63 8.28 10.12
C MET A 149 10.07 9.39 10.99
N CYS A 150 10.23 9.33 12.31
CA CYS A 150 9.77 10.40 13.21
C CYS A 150 10.82 11.51 13.42
N ARG A 151 11.98 11.44 12.75
CA ARG A 151 13.11 12.38 12.95
C ARG A 151 13.13 13.54 11.95
N GLY A 152 12.06 13.72 11.19
CA GLY A 152 11.92 14.83 10.24
C GLY A 152 12.25 14.45 8.80
N ILE A 153 11.83 15.33 7.89
CA ILE A 153 11.86 15.10 6.44
C ILE A 153 13.28 14.86 5.90
N ASP A 154 14.30 15.50 6.46
CA ASP A 154 15.68 15.36 5.98
C ASP A 154 16.25 13.97 6.27
N VAL A 155 15.91 13.39 7.43
CA VAL A 155 16.30 12.03 7.80
C VAL A 155 15.59 11.02 6.90
N VAL A 156 14.30 11.22 6.62
CA VAL A 156 13.54 10.41 5.65
C VAL A 156 14.20 10.45 4.26
N LYS A 157 14.51 11.65 3.74
CA LYS A 157 15.17 11.80 2.44
C LYS A 157 16.57 11.18 2.40
N ALA A 158 17.31 11.25 3.50
CA ALA A 158 18.62 10.60 3.60
C ALA A 158 18.48 9.08 3.53
N LYS A 159 17.53 8.49 4.28
CA LYS A 159 17.29 7.04 4.24
C LYS A 159 16.79 6.55 2.89
N MET A 160 15.91 7.30 2.24
CA MET A 160 15.46 7.00 0.87
C MET A 160 16.66 6.93 -0.08
N ARG A 161 17.55 7.93 -0.04
CA ARG A 161 18.77 7.94 -0.88
C ARG A 161 19.70 6.76 -0.59
N GLU A 162 19.86 6.39 0.69
CA GLU A 162 20.65 5.22 1.08
C GLU A 162 20.09 3.94 0.46
N ILE A 163 18.78 3.72 0.53
CA ILE A 163 18.14 2.50 -0.02
C ILE A 163 18.21 2.53 -1.55
N THR A 164 17.91 3.66 -2.20
CA THR A 164 18.02 3.79 -3.66
C THR A 164 19.44 3.52 -4.16
N ALA A 165 20.48 3.96 -3.43
CA ALA A 165 21.87 3.73 -3.80
C ALA A 165 22.28 2.25 -3.78
N LYS A 166 21.53 1.38 -3.10
CA LYS A 166 21.77 -0.07 -3.10
C LYS A 166 21.30 -0.75 -4.38
N ASP A 167 20.42 -0.11 -5.15
CA ASP A 167 19.81 -0.67 -6.37
C ASP A 167 19.32 -2.11 -6.12
N LYS A 168 19.83 -3.11 -6.85
CA LYS A 168 19.44 -4.52 -6.72
C LYS A 168 19.91 -5.21 -5.43
N ASN A 169 20.73 -4.53 -4.61
CA ASN A 169 21.24 -5.07 -3.35
C ASN A 169 20.39 -4.67 -2.14
N ALA A 170 19.30 -3.90 -2.33
CA ALA A 170 18.35 -3.62 -1.26
C ALA A 170 17.69 -4.91 -0.78
N THR A 171 17.58 -5.09 0.53
CA THR A 171 16.86 -6.22 1.12
C THR A 171 15.35 -6.04 0.99
N ALA A 172 14.57 -7.13 1.04
CA ALA A 172 13.11 -7.05 0.98
C ALA A 172 12.50 -6.12 2.07
N VAL A 173 13.09 -6.11 3.27
CA VAL A 173 12.67 -5.20 4.36
C VAL A 173 12.95 -3.74 4.00
N GLU A 174 14.05 -3.46 3.31
CA GLU A 174 14.38 -2.10 2.84
C GLU A 174 13.47 -1.64 1.71
N GLU A 175 13.06 -2.53 0.80
CA GLU A 175 12.07 -2.21 -0.24
C GLU A 175 10.69 -1.90 0.38
N ASP A 176 10.26 -2.70 1.36
CA ASP A 176 9.04 -2.44 2.13
C ASP A 176 9.14 -1.12 2.94
N MET A 177 10.32 -0.84 3.51
CA MET A 177 10.60 0.42 4.20
C MET A 177 10.58 1.60 3.23
N PHE A 178 11.14 1.46 2.03
CA PHE A 178 11.15 2.50 1.02
C PHE A 178 9.73 2.93 0.63
N THR A 179 8.85 1.95 0.40
CA THR A 179 7.43 2.21 0.12
C THR A 179 6.76 3.00 1.27
N THR A 180 7.10 2.66 2.51
CA THR A 180 6.59 3.38 3.69
C THR A 180 7.20 4.78 3.81
N LEU A 181 8.48 4.95 3.46
CA LEU A 181 9.18 6.24 3.44
C LEU A 181 8.59 7.20 2.41
N GLU A 182 8.12 6.72 1.25
CA GLU A 182 7.44 7.56 0.26
C GLU A 182 6.18 8.22 0.83
N VAL A 183 5.37 7.45 1.57
CA VAL A 183 4.17 7.99 2.24
C VAL A 183 4.54 8.89 3.43
N CYS A 184 5.61 8.58 4.15
CA CYS A 184 6.16 9.43 5.20
C CYS A 184 6.69 10.78 4.65
N TYR A 185 7.34 10.75 3.50
CA TYR A 185 7.80 11.95 2.81
C TYR A 185 6.61 12.82 2.36
N GLU A 186 5.58 12.20 1.77
CA GLU A 186 4.33 12.88 1.42
C GLU A 186 3.65 13.49 2.67
N PHE A 187 3.58 12.74 3.76
CA PHE A 187 3.03 13.19 5.04
C PHE A 187 3.70 14.50 5.53
N TYR A 188 5.03 14.54 5.52
CA TYR A 188 5.79 15.75 5.86
C TYR A 188 5.59 16.89 4.86
N LEU A 189 5.59 16.60 3.54
CA LEU A 189 5.36 17.63 2.52
C LEU A 189 3.99 18.30 2.62
N ARG A 190 3.00 17.59 3.17
CA ARG A 190 1.66 18.15 3.41
C ARG A 190 1.53 18.91 4.72
N GLY A 191 2.62 19.14 5.44
CA GLY A 191 2.67 19.95 6.65
C GLY A 191 2.31 19.21 7.94
N PHE A 192 2.19 17.88 7.89
CA PHE A 192 2.02 17.08 9.11
C PHE A 192 3.37 16.68 9.71
N SER A 193 3.37 16.31 10.99
CA SER A 193 4.58 15.82 11.65
C SER A 193 4.27 14.70 12.65
N PHE A 194 5.30 13.94 13.02
CA PHE A 194 5.16 13.00 14.12
C PHE A 194 5.39 13.72 15.45
N GLY A 195 4.53 13.44 16.42
CA GLY A 195 4.77 13.81 17.81
C GLY A 195 5.78 12.87 18.47
N SER A 196 6.24 13.21 19.66
CA SER A 196 7.10 12.33 20.45
C SER A 196 6.33 11.09 20.92
N LEU A 197 7.02 9.95 20.99
CA LEU A 197 6.51 8.84 21.80
C LEU A 197 6.36 9.31 23.25
N ASP A 198 5.39 8.74 23.95
CA ASP A 198 5.09 9.08 25.34
C ASP A 198 4.63 7.81 26.06
N LEU A 199 5.32 7.47 27.15
CA LEU A 199 5.06 6.26 27.93
C LEU A 199 3.59 6.13 28.36
N TYR A 200 2.89 7.23 28.60
CA TYR A 200 1.52 7.23 29.10
C TYR A 200 0.47 7.57 28.04
N ARG A 201 0.87 8.20 26.93
CA ARG A 201 -0.06 8.64 25.88
C ARG A 201 0.04 7.85 24.57
N SER A 202 1.19 7.26 24.22
CA SER A 202 1.33 6.48 22.98
C SER A 202 0.55 5.17 23.05
N ASP A 203 -0.09 4.74 21.96
CA ASP A 203 -0.75 3.43 21.93
C ASP A 203 0.27 2.27 21.80
N ALA A 204 -0.18 1.03 21.95
CA ALA A 204 0.63 -0.14 21.66
C ALA A 204 0.91 -0.29 20.15
N THR A 205 -0.13 -0.16 19.31
CA THR A 205 -0.06 -0.50 17.89
C THR A 205 -0.61 0.57 16.95
N GLN A 206 -1.40 1.52 17.45
CA GLN A 206 -2.06 2.52 16.61
C GLN A 206 -1.40 3.90 16.69
N PHE A 207 -1.23 4.55 15.55
CA PHE A 207 -0.90 5.96 15.51
C PHE A 207 -2.11 6.79 15.96
N LEU A 208 -1.93 7.54 17.04
CA LEU A 208 -2.98 8.42 17.57
C LEU A 208 -2.90 9.78 16.89
N MET A 209 -4.05 10.32 16.51
CA MET A 209 -4.14 11.62 15.86
C MET A 209 -4.23 12.74 16.88
N ASP A 210 -3.47 13.80 16.64
CA ASP A 210 -3.64 15.10 17.27
C ASP A 210 -4.05 16.09 16.16
N GLU A 211 -5.37 16.26 15.98
CA GLU A 211 -5.93 17.08 14.90
C GLU A 211 -5.64 18.58 15.09
N GLU A 212 -5.44 19.04 16.34
CA GLU A 212 -5.21 20.46 16.64
C GLU A 212 -3.86 20.94 16.10
N VAL A 213 -2.83 20.11 16.21
CA VAL A 213 -1.47 20.42 15.74
C VAL A 213 -1.09 19.69 14.44
N GLY A 214 -1.98 18.87 13.89
CA GLY A 214 -1.70 18.10 12.67
C GLY A 214 -0.63 17.04 12.88
N GLN A 215 -0.63 16.36 14.03
CA GLN A 215 0.40 15.39 14.38
C GLN A 215 -0.11 13.97 14.52
N LEU A 216 0.78 13.01 14.25
CA LEU A 216 0.58 11.62 14.62
C LEU A 216 1.51 11.24 15.76
N ARG A 217 0.95 10.75 16.86
CA ARG A 217 1.73 10.16 17.94
C ARG A 217 2.05 8.70 17.59
N PRO A 218 3.34 8.35 17.46
CA PRO A 218 3.74 6.98 17.17
C PRO A 218 3.41 6.01 18.33
N PRO A 219 3.03 4.76 18.00
CA PRO A 219 2.83 3.68 18.97
C PRO A 219 4.14 3.00 19.37
N PHE A 220 4.14 2.19 20.42
CA PHE A 220 5.34 1.44 20.84
C PHE A 220 5.87 0.47 19.79
N ILE A 221 4.98 -0.18 19.01
CA ILE A 221 5.39 -1.11 17.93
C ILE A 221 6.21 -0.43 16.82
N SER A 222 6.21 0.90 16.75
CA SER A 222 7.02 1.65 15.78
C SER A 222 8.52 1.69 16.14
N ILE A 223 8.90 1.21 17.34
CA ILE A 223 10.30 1.11 17.75
C ILE A 223 10.93 -0.14 17.14
N PRO A 224 12.08 -0.02 16.43
CA PRO A 224 12.75 -1.15 15.81
C PRO A 224 13.09 -2.25 16.81
N GLY A 225 12.63 -3.48 16.52
CA GLY A 225 12.84 -4.65 17.38
C GLY A 225 11.81 -4.81 18.50
N LEU A 226 11.00 -3.79 18.78
CA LEU A 226 9.94 -3.87 19.78
C LEU A 226 8.67 -4.51 19.15
N GLY A 227 8.55 -5.83 19.30
CA GLY A 227 7.42 -6.58 18.78
C GLY A 227 6.09 -6.27 19.49
N GLU A 228 4.97 -6.62 18.84
CA GLU A 228 3.60 -6.36 19.31
C GLU A 228 3.36 -6.82 20.76
N THR A 229 3.88 -7.98 21.14
CA THR A 229 3.70 -8.51 22.51
C THR A 229 4.33 -7.60 23.57
N ALA A 230 5.50 -7.03 23.30
CA ALA A 230 6.15 -6.09 24.21
C ALA A 230 5.40 -4.75 24.24
N ALA A 231 4.94 -4.27 23.08
CA ALA A 231 4.15 -3.05 22.97
C ALA A 231 2.85 -3.12 23.78
N LEU A 232 2.12 -4.23 23.66
CA LEU A 232 0.90 -4.50 24.44
C LEU A 232 1.20 -4.61 25.93
N SER A 233 2.33 -5.24 26.31
CA SER A 233 2.75 -5.33 27.71
C SER A 233 2.97 -3.95 28.32
N ILE A 234 3.67 -3.04 27.63
CA ILE A 234 3.88 -1.66 28.10
C ILE A 234 2.54 -0.95 28.28
N ALA A 235 1.66 -1.05 27.27
CA ALA A 235 0.37 -0.37 27.29
C ALA A 235 -0.57 -0.89 28.39
N GLU A 236 -0.46 -2.16 28.78
CA GLU A 236 -1.22 -2.76 29.87
C GLU A 236 -0.64 -2.36 31.24
N GLN A 237 0.66 -2.55 31.44
CA GLN A 237 1.32 -2.37 32.74
C GLN A 237 1.34 -0.92 33.24
N ARG A 238 1.20 0.04 32.33
CA ARG A 238 1.07 1.46 32.70
C ARG A 238 -0.35 1.85 33.17
N LYS A 239 -1.38 1.02 32.96
CA LYS A 239 -2.75 1.41 33.30
C LYS A 239 -2.88 1.62 34.81
N GLY A 240 -3.28 2.82 35.21
CA GLY A 240 -3.41 3.19 36.63
C GLY A 240 -2.09 3.22 37.40
N ARG A 241 -0.94 3.14 36.72
CA ARG A 241 0.39 3.10 37.33
C ARG A 241 1.27 4.21 36.77
N THR A 242 1.97 4.90 37.66
CA THR A 242 3.07 5.80 37.28
C THR A 242 4.38 5.15 37.70
N PHE A 243 5.18 4.73 36.72
CA PHE A 243 6.54 4.25 36.97
C PHE A 243 7.41 5.34 37.59
N LEU A 244 8.23 4.96 38.57
CA LEU A 244 9.21 5.79 39.26
C LEU A 244 10.57 5.76 38.58
N SER A 245 10.89 4.66 37.88
CA SER A 245 12.15 4.49 37.15
C SER A 245 12.01 3.60 35.92
N ALA A 246 13.01 3.65 35.03
CA ALA A 246 13.10 2.76 33.88
C ALA A 246 13.30 1.28 34.30
N GLU A 247 13.98 1.05 35.42
CA GLU A 247 14.07 -0.25 36.08
C GLU A 247 12.69 -0.81 36.42
N GLU A 248 11.82 0.00 37.05
CA GLU A 248 10.47 -0.44 37.40
C GLU A 248 9.61 -0.78 36.17
N LEU A 249 9.78 -0.03 35.08
CA LEU A 249 9.14 -0.34 33.79
C LEU A 249 9.65 -1.68 33.23
N SER A 250 10.96 -1.92 33.29
CA SER A 250 11.59 -3.15 32.84
C SER A 250 11.09 -4.36 33.65
N ASP A 251 10.99 -4.22 34.97
CA ASP A 251 10.50 -5.28 35.87
C ASP A 251 9.03 -5.60 35.64
N ALA A 252 8.20 -4.56 35.43
CA ALA A 252 6.79 -4.73 35.10
C ALA A 252 6.57 -5.35 33.71
N CYS A 253 7.51 -5.16 32.78
CA CYS A 253 7.41 -5.63 31.41
C CYS A 253 8.59 -6.55 31.03
N PRO A 254 8.63 -7.82 31.49
CA PRO A 254 9.77 -8.73 31.26
C PRO A 254 10.16 -8.98 29.79
N LYS A 255 9.26 -8.68 28.86
CA LYS A 255 9.49 -8.80 27.40
C LYS A 255 10.12 -7.56 26.78
N VAL A 256 10.29 -6.49 27.56
CA VAL A 256 10.98 -5.26 27.18
C VAL A 256 12.44 -5.41 27.60
N SER A 257 13.31 -5.65 26.63
CA SER A 257 14.75 -5.79 26.88
C SER A 257 15.37 -4.45 27.27
N LYS A 258 16.58 -4.50 27.85
CA LYS A 258 17.38 -3.29 28.10
C LYS A 258 17.59 -2.45 26.84
N ALA A 259 17.79 -3.09 25.69
CA ALA A 259 17.91 -2.39 24.41
C ALA A 259 16.61 -1.65 24.03
N HIS A 260 15.44 -2.23 24.30
CA HIS A 260 14.16 -1.54 24.10
C HIS A 260 14.02 -0.32 25.02
N ILE A 261 14.44 -0.42 26.29
CA ILE A 261 14.44 0.72 27.22
C ILE A 261 15.35 1.84 26.73
N GLU A 262 16.56 1.52 26.27
CA GLU A 262 17.50 2.49 25.70
C GLU A 262 16.91 3.18 24.46
N GLN A 263 16.25 2.43 23.57
CA GLN A 263 15.56 3.00 22.42
C GLN A 263 14.39 3.89 22.83
N LEU A 264 13.54 3.44 23.76
CA LEU A 264 12.44 4.23 24.33
C LEU A 264 12.96 5.56 24.90
N ARG A 265 14.11 5.54 25.59
CA ARG A 265 14.76 6.75 26.09
C ARG A 265 15.27 7.63 24.94
N ALA A 266 15.93 7.05 23.94
CA ALA A 266 16.48 7.78 22.79
C ALA A 266 15.40 8.49 21.94
N VAL A 267 14.21 7.89 21.83
CA VAL A 267 13.05 8.50 21.16
C VAL A 267 12.23 9.42 22.06
N GLY A 268 12.65 9.61 23.32
CA GLY A 268 12.03 10.51 24.28
C GLY A 268 10.80 9.96 25.01
N ALA A 269 10.44 8.69 24.80
CA ALA A 269 9.24 8.08 25.37
C ALA A 269 9.22 8.07 26.90
N LEU A 270 10.40 7.95 27.52
CA LEU A 270 10.55 7.90 28.99
C LEU A 270 10.66 9.29 29.64
N GLY A 271 10.72 10.38 28.87
CA GLY A 271 10.86 11.73 29.42
C GLY A 271 11.99 11.85 30.46
N ASN A 272 11.64 12.32 31.65
CA ASN A 272 12.56 12.54 32.78
C ASN A 272 12.64 11.35 33.75
N LEU A 273 12.14 10.16 33.36
CA LEU A 273 12.16 8.98 34.22
C LEU A 273 13.61 8.58 34.55
N PRO A 274 14.00 8.51 35.83
CA PRO A 274 15.35 8.11 36.22
C PRO A 274 15.62 6.65 35.87
N ASP A 275 16.90 6.26 35.80
CA ASP A 275 17.25 4.87 35.47
C ASP A 275 16.83 3.88 36.56
N THR A 276 17.07 4.23 37.83
CA THR A 276 16.79 3.36 38.98
C THR A 276 15.99 4.09 40.07
N SER A 277 15.26 3.31 40.87
CA SER A 277 14.57 3.81 42.05
C SER A 277 15.54 3.86 43.23
N GLN A 278 15.76 5.04 43.82
CA GLN A 278 16.66 5.19 44.98
C GLN A 278 16.00 4.73 46.30
N MET A 279 14.69 4.51 46.30
CA MET A 279 13.92 3.96 47.42
C MET A 279 12.86 3.00 46.89
N CYS A 280 12.72 1.86 47.56
CA CYS A 280 11.65 0.88 47.34
C CYS A 280 10.90 0.73 48.67
N LEU A 281 9.58 0.89 48.66
CA LEU A 281 8.71 0.75 49.83
C LEU A 281 7.83 -0.50 49.65
N PHE A 282 7.58 -1.21 50.75
CA PHE A 282 6.83 -2.47 50.78
C PHE A 282 5.35 -2.30 50.43
#